data_AF-A0A3S4KBH8-F1
#
_entry.id   AF-A0A3S4KBH8-F1
#
_cell.length_a   1.000
_cell.length_b   1.000
_cell.length_c   1.000
_cell.angle_alpha   90.00
_cell.angle_beta   90.00
_cell.angle_gamma   90.00
#
_symmetry.space_group_name_H-M   'P 1'
#
loop_
_entity.id
_entity.type
_entity.pdbx_description
1 polymer ?
#
loop_
_entity_poly.entity_id
_entity_poly.type
_entity_poly.pdbx_seq_one_letter_code
_entity_poly.pdbx_strand_id
1 'polypeptide(L)'
;MQMFNQRMAQIVRVSGGLILVATLLALLLAWGLNHYFIRSRLVKRFTALNQAVVQIGLGRTEATIPVYGRDELGRIAGLLRHTLGQLNAQKQQLEQEIGERKAIEADLRATQDELIQTAKLAVVGQTMTTLAHEINQPLNALSMYLFTAGRAIEQGQAEQARTTLSKAEGLINRIDAIIRSLRQFTRRAELETPLHPVDLRQTFTVAWELLAMRHKPQQGRW
;
A
#
# COMPACT_ATOMS: atom_id res chain seq x y z
N MET A 1 30.21 42.05 95.71
CA MET A 1 30.65 41.84 94.31
C MET A 1 30.38 40.42 93.78
N GLN A 2 30.61 39.33 94.53
CA GLN A 2 30.39 37.95 94.03
C GLN A 2 28.91 37.56 93.75
N MET A 3 27.94 38.02 94.56
CA MET A 3 26.51 37.74 94.33
C MET A 3 25.94 38.39 93.05
N PHE A 4 26.45 39.56 92.64
CA PHE A 4 26.00 40.23 91.41
C PHE A 4 26.47 39.45 90.16
N ASN A 5 27.72 38.96 90.20
CA ASN A 5 28.31 38.20 89.10
C ASN A 5 27.60 36.85 88.89
N GLN A 6 27.19 36.19 89.98
CA GLN A 6 26.42 34.93 89.91
C GLN A 6 25.00 35.13 89.34
N ARG A 7 24.31 36.21 89.72
CA ARG A 7 22.98 36.53 89.17
C ARG A 7 23.04 36.87 87.68
N MET A 8 24.07 37.62 87.23
CA MET A 8 24.27 37.92 85.81
C MET A 8 24.55 36.66 85.00
N ALA A 9 25.40 35.75 85.50
CA ALA A 9 25.66 34.48 84.82
C ALA A 9 24.41 33.58 84.72
N GLN A 10 23.55 33.60 85.73
CA GLN A 10 22.30 32.84 85.74
C GLN A 10 21.27 33.41 84.76
N ILE A 11 21.11 34.73 84.70
CA ILE A 11 20.21 35.39 83.73
C ILE A 11 20.68 35.11 82.31
N VAL A 12 21.97 35.28 82.01
CA VAL A 12 22.52 35.03 80.67
C VAL A 12 22.32 33.57 80.24
N ARG A 13 22.48 32.60 81.14
CA ARG A 13 22.24 31.17 80.82
C ARG A 13 20.77 30.86 80.54
N VAL A 14 19.84 31.40 81.34
CA VAL A 14 18.40 31.16 81.14
C VAL A 14 17.90 31.85 79.86
N SER A 15 18.29 33.10 79.63
CA SER A 15 17.95 33.82 78.40
C SER A 15 18.56 33.16 77.16
N GLY A 16 19.80 32.67 77.24
CA GLY A 16 20.44 31.92 76.14
C GLY A 16 19.72 30.61 75.80
N GLY A 17 19.29 29.85 76.83
CA GLY A 17 18.51 28.63 76.64
C GLY A 17 17.15 28.87 75.97
N LEU A 18 16.45 29.94 76.35
CA LEU A 18 15.18 30.33 75.72
C LEU A 18 15.33 30.69 74.24
N ILE A 19 16.40 31.41 73.89
CA ILE A 19 16.68 31.77 72.48
C ILE A 19 16.96 30.52 71.65
N LEU A 20 17.73 29.56 72.19
CA LEU A 20 18.01 28.29 71.52
C LEU A 20 16.73 27.46 71.29
N VAL A 21 15.85 27.39 72.28
CA VAL A 21 14.57 26.68 72.14
C VAL A 21 13.67 27.38 71.11
N ALA A 22 13.57 28.70 71.16
CA ALA A 22 12.75 29.46 70.22
C ALA A 22 13.25 29.32 68.77
N THR A 23 14.57 29.36 68.55
CA THR A 23 15.17 29.18 67.22
C THR A 23 14.99 27.75 66.70
N LEU A 24 15.16 26.73 67.53
CA LEU A 24 14.88 25.34 67.16
C LEU A 24 13.40 25.14 66.78
N LEU A 25 12.50 25.73 67.54
CA LEU A 25 11.06 25.62 67.30
C LEU A 25 10.65 26.35 66.00
N ALA A 26 11.24 27.52 65.73
CA ALA A 26 11.06 28.24 64.48
C ALA A 26 11.59 27.44 63.27
N LEU A 27 12.76 26.81 63.40
CA LEU A 27 13.34 25.95 62.36
C LEU A 27 12.47 24.70 62.10
N LEU A 28 11.94 24.07 63.15
CA LEU A 28 11.03 22.92 63.03
C LEU A 28 9.73 23.30 62.32
N LEU A 29 9.13 24.44 62.69
CA LEU A 29 7.94 24.96 62.02
C LEU A 29 8.22 25.31 60.56
N ALA A 30 9.32 26.00 60.28
CA ALA A 30 9.72 26.33 58.91
C ALA A 30 9.94 25.06 58.07
N TRP A 31 10.61 24.06 58.63
CA TRP A 31 10.82 22.76 57.97
C TRP A 31 9.51 22.04 57.69
N GLY A 32 8.60 21.96 58.67
CA GLY A 32 7.30 21.33 58.52
C GLY A 32 6.41 22.02 57.50
N LEU A 33 6.33 23.35 57.57
CA LEU A 33 5.55 24.17 56.63
C LEU A 33 6.08 24.03 55.21
N ASN A 34 7.41 24.11 55.04
CA ASN A 34 8.07 23.99 53.75
C ASN A 34 7.91 22.58 53.15
N HIS A 35 8.13 21.52 53.94
CA HIS A 35 7.96 20.14 53.48
C HIS A 35 6.52 19.85 53.09
N TYR A 36 5.56 20.25 53.93
CA TYR A 36 4.14 20.04 53.66
C TYR A 36 3.69 20.80 52.41
N PHE A 37 4.10 22.06 52.26
CA PHE A 37 3.69 22.90 51.14
C PHE A 37 4.30 22.44 49.81
N ILE A 38 5.61 22.17 49.76
CA ILE A 38 6.29 21.69 48.54
C ILE A 38 5.71 20.34 48.10
N ARG A 39 5.60 19.40 49.05
CA ARG A 39 5.17 18.03 48.73
C ARG A 39 3.70 17.96 48.32
N SER A 40 2.82 18.72 48.99
CA SER A 40 1.39 18.70 48.69
C SER A 40 1.05 19.52 47.44
N ARG A 41 1.75 20.64 47.18
CA ARG A 41 1.39 21.57 46.11
C ARG A 41 2.14 21.35 44.80
N LEU A 42 3.45 21.09 44.84
CA LEU A 42 4.29 20.96 43.63
C LEU A 42 4.44 19.50 43.19
N VAL A 43 4.84 18.60 44.08
CA VAL A 43 5.20 17.22 43.72
C VAL A 43 4.00 16.45 43.15
N LYS A 44 2.82 16.58 43.76
CA LYS A 44 1.60 15.94 43.26
C LYS A 44 1.22 16.41 41.86
N ARG A 45 1.27 17.72 41.60
CA ARG A 45 0.94 18.31 40.30
C ARG A 45 1.94 17.91 39.22
N PHE A 46 3.23 17.93 39.56
CA PHE A 46 4.30 17.52 38.65
C PHE A 46 4.17 16.05 38.26
N THR A 47 3.88 15.18 39.23
CA THR A 47 3.70 13.74 38.98
C THR A 47 2.49 13.48 38.08
N ALA A 48 1.36 14.17 38.30
CA ALA A 48 0.17 14.04 37.45
C ALA A 48 0.41 14.52 36.01
N LEU A 49 1.11 15.65 35.83
CA LEU A 49 1.48 16.14 34.50
C LEU A 49 2.44 15.18 33.80
N ASN A 50 3.47 14.69 34.49
CA ASN A 50 4.41 13.72 33.94
C ASN A 50 3.71 12.43 33.51
N GLN A 51 2.78 11.92 34.34
CA GLN A 51 2.02 10.72 33.99
C GLN A 51 1.15 10.95 32.74
N ALA A 52 0.52 12.12 32.58
CA ALA A 52 -0.22 12.45 31.37
C ALA A 52 0.68 12.47 30.12
N VAL A 53 1.88 13.08 30.22
CA VAL A 53 2.87 13.11 29.12
C VAL A 53 3.33 11.70 28.74
N VAL A 54 3.62 10.84 29.72
CA VAL A 54 4.01 9.45 29.46
C VAL A 54 2.91 8.67 28.75
N GLN A 55 1.64 8.84 29.15
CA GLN A 55 0.51 8.18 28.47
C GLN A 55 0.39 8.64 27.01
N ILE A 56 0.58 9.93 26.74
CA ILE A 56 0.60 10.48 25.38
C ILE A 56 1.77 9.89 24.58
N GLY A 57 2.96 9.78 25.18
CA GLY A 57 4.14 9.17 24.55
C GLY A 57 3.96 7.69 24.21
N LEU A 58 3.11 6.97 24.95
CA LEU A 58 2.72 5.59 24.66
C LEU A 58 1.59 5.47 23.63
N GLY A 59 1.20 6.58 22.98
CA GLY A 59 0.16 6.62 21.95
C GLY A 59 -1.27 6.70 22.49
N ARG A 60 -1.47 6.86 23.80
CA ARG A 60 -2.80 7.05 24.39
C ARG A 60 -3.17 8.52 24.40
N THR A 61 -3.64 9.01 23.26
CA THR A 61 -3.96 10.43 23.05
C THR A 61 -5.27 10.90 23.69
N GLU A 62 -6.05 9.99 24.29
CA GLU A 62 -7.26 10.29 25.07
C GLU A 62 -6.95 10.75 26.52
N ALA A 63 -5.69 10.70 26.94
CA ALA A 63 -5.30 11.11 28.28
C ALA A 63 -5.60 12.60 28.51
N THR A 64 -6.45 12.89 29.50
CA THR A 64 -6.78 14.26 29.88
C THR A 64 -5.63 14.85 30.69
N ILE A 65 -5.00 15.93 30.19
CA ILE A 65 -3.95 16.64 30.92
C ILE A 65 -4.62 17.53 31.98
N PRO A 66 -4.48 17.27 33.29
CA PRO A 66 -5.09 18.11 34.33
C PRO A 66 -4.44 19.50 34.36
N VAL A 67 -5.26 20.57 34.29
CA VAL A 67 -4.80 21.96 34.36
C VAL A 67 -5.30 22.56 35.67
N TYR A 68 -4.39 22.78 36.62
CA TYR A 68 -4.72 23.35 37.93
C TYR A 68 -3.71 24.42 38.33
N GLY A 69 -4.21 25.54 38.86
CA GLY A 69 -3.37 26.66 39.31
C GLY A 69 -3.12 27.71 38.23
N ARG A 70 -2.74 28.92 38.67
CA ARG A 70 -2.33 30.05 37.80
C ARG A 70 -0.80 30.24 37.78
N ASP A 71 -0.08 29.16 38.06
CA ASP A 71 1.39 29.10 38.08
C ASP A 71 1.93 28.60 36.73
N GLU A 72 3.26 28.55 36.61
CA GLU A 72 3.95 28.10 35.39
C GLU A 72 3.58 26.67 35.01
N LEU A 73 3.35 25.78 36.00
CA LEU A 73 2.92 24.40 35.77
C LEU A 73 1.52 24.37 35.14
N GLY A 74 0.59 25.20 35.62
CA GLY A 74 -0.72 25.39 35.01
C GLY A 74 -0.63 25.89 33.57
N ARG A 75 0.26 26.84 33.28
CA ARG A 75 0.48 27.36 31.92
C ARG A 75 1.01 26.28 30.97
N ILE A 76 2.01 25.50 31.39
CA ILE A 76 2.57 24.40 30.58
C ILE A 76 1.51 23.32 30.33
N ALA A 77 0.75 22.93 31.36
CA ALA A 77 -0.32 21.95 31.23
C ALA A 77 -1.40 22.42 30.24
N GLY A 78 -1.75 23.71 30.26
CA GLY A 78 -2.70 24.31 29.32
C GLY A 78 -2.18 24.31 27.87
N LEU A 79 -0.93 24.73 27.66
CA LEU A 79 -0.29 24.69 26.33
C LEU A 79 -0.22 23.26 25.78
N LEU A 80 0.24 22.31 26.59
CA LEU A 80 0.32 20.91 26.20
C LEU A 80 -1.04 20.33 25.82
N ARG A 81 -2.09 20.67 26.58
CA ARG A 81 -3.47 20.27 26.28
C ARG A 81 -3.92 20.82 24.92
N HIS A 82 -3.64 22.09 24.65
CA HIS A 82 -3.98 22.72 23.38
C HIS A 82 -3.25 22.03 22.21
N THR A 83 -1.94 21.83 22.32
CA THR A 83 -1.13 21.16 21.30
C THR A 83 -1.57 19.72 21.05
N LEU A 84 -1.91 18.96 22.10
CA LEU A 84 -2.44 17.60 21.96
C LEU A 84 -3.77 17.60 21.20
N GLY A 85 -4.65 18.56 21.50
CA GLY A 85 -5.91 18.74 20.78
C GLY A 85 -5.70 19.04 19.29
N GLN A 86 -4.76 19.93 18.96
CA GLN A 86 -4.39 20.24 17.57
C GLN A 86 -3.81 19.02 16.86
N LEU A 87 -2.92 18.27 17.51
CA LEU A 87 -2.30 17.08 16.94
C LEU A 87 -3.33 15.97 16.68
N ASN A 88 -4.28 15.76 17.58
CA ASN A 88 -5.37 14.81 17.39
C ASN A 88 -6.29 15.22 16.22
N ALA A 89 -6.64 16.50 16.12
CA ALA A 89 -7.44 17.01 15.02
C ALA A 89 -6.72 16.84 13.67
N GLN A 90 -5.42 17.17 13.61
CA GLN A 90 -4.59 16.96 12.42
C GLN A 90 -4.48 15.47 12.04
N LYS A 91 -4.29 14.59 13.04
CA LYS A 91 -4.26 13.15 12.81
C LYS A 91 -5.58 12.66 12.21
N GLN A 92 -6.71 13.05 12.77
CA GLN A 92 -8.03 12.67 12.27
C GLN A 92 -8.27 13.15 10.84
N GLN A 93 -7.88 14.40 10.54
CA GLN A 93 -7.96 14.95 9.18
C GLN A 93 -7.08 14.17 8.20
N LEU A 94 -5.86 13.81 8.61
CA LEU A 94 -4.95 13.02 7.77
C LEU A 94 -5.48 11.60 7.53
N GLU A 95 -6.04 10.95 8.56
CA GLU A 95 -6.66 9.63 8.43
C GLU A 95 -7.85 9.66 7.45
N GLN A 96 -8.66 10.72 7.51
CA GLN A 96 -9.74 10.93 6.55
C GLN A 96 -9.20 11.14 5.13
N GLU A 97 -8.21 12.01 4.94
CA GLU A 97 -7.62 12.28 3.62
C GLU A 97 -6.97 11.02 3.03
N ILE A 98 -6.31 10.20 3.84
CA ILE A 98 -5.76 8.91 3.41
C ILE A 98 -6.88 7.96 2.98
N GLY A 99 -8.00 7.92 3.73
CA GLY A 99 -9.17 7.13 3.36
C GLY A 99 -9.75 7.54 2.00
N GLU A 100 -9.94 8.85 1.80
CA GLU A 100 -10.44 9.42 0.55
C GLU A 100 -9.48 9.13 -0.62
N ARG A 101 -8.18 9.37 -0.43
CA ARG A 101 -7.16 9.07 -1.46
C ARG A 101 -7.15 7.59 -1.85
N LYS A 102 -7.26 6.68 -0.88
CA LYS A 102 -7.33 5.23 -1.16
C LYS A 102 -8.58 4.85 -1.97
N ALA A 103 -9.72 5.46 -1.66
CA ALA A 103 -10.95 5.23 -2.40
C ALA A 103 -10.82 5.72 -3.86
N ILE A 104 -10.28 6.92 -4.06
CA ILE A 104 -10.02 7.48 -5.40
C ILE A 104 -9.03 6.62 -6.18
N GLU A 105 -7.95 6.15 -5.54
CA GLU A 105 -6.97 5.28 -6.20
C GLU A 105 -7.59 3.95 -6.64
N ALA A 106 -8.45 3.35 -5.82
CA ALA A 106 -9.15 2.12 -6.17
C ALA A 106 -10.09 2.31 -7.37
N ASP A 107 -10.85 3.41 -7.40
CA ASP A 107 -11.74 3.76 -8.50
C ASP A 107 -10.98 4.05 -9.81
N LEU A 108 -9.86 4.78 -9.70
CA LEU A 108 -8.98 5.03 -10.83
C LEU A 108 -8.42 3.74 -11.43
N ARG A 109 -7.96 2.81 -10.58
CA ARG A 109 -7.47 1.50 -11.05
C ARG A 109 -8.57 0.69 -11.74
N ALA A 110 -9.77 0.64 -11.16
CA ALA A 110 -10.91 -0.05 -11.77
C ALA A 110 -11.27 0.53 -13.15
N THR A 111 -11.28 1.87 -13.26
CA THR A 111 -11.55 2.57 -14.52
C THR A 111 -10.45 2.31 -15.56
N GLN A 112 -9.19 2.30 -15.15
CA GLN A 112 -8.07 1.96 -16.05
C GLN A 112 -8.17 0.53 -16.59
N ASP A 113 -8.54 -0.43 -15.75
CA ASP A 113 -8.74 -1.82 -16.16
C ASP A 113 -9.89 -1.94 -17.17
N GLU A 114 -10.99 -1.21 -16.95
CA GLU A 114 -12.12 -1.14 -17.89
C GLU A 114 -11.72 -0.48 -19.23
N LEU A 115 -10.95 0.61 -19.19
CA LEU A 115 -10.43 1.26 -20.39
C LEU A 115 -9.49 0.35 -21.17
N ILE A 116 -8.59 -0.38 -20.50
CA ILE A 116 -7.72 -1.37 -21.13
C ILE A 116 -8.56 -2.47 -21.80
N GLN A 117 -9.60 -2.96 -21.14
CA GLN A 117 -10.49 -3.96 -21.71
C GLN A 117 -11.25 -3.42 -22.92
N THR A 118 -11.76 -2.20 -22.85
CA THR A 118 -12.45 -1.54 -23.96
C THR A 118 -11.51 -1.31 -25.14
N ALA A 119 -10.28 -0.88 -24.89
CA ALA A 119 -9.26 -0.72 -25.91
C ALA A 119 -8.92 -2.06 -26.59
N LYS A 120 -8.76 -3.14 -25.81
CA LYS A 120 -8.58 -4.51 -26.35
C LYS A 120 -9.75 -4.90 -27.25
N LEU A 121 -10.98 -4.68 -26.83
CA LEU A 121 -12.18 -4.99 -27.61
C LEU A 121 -12.28 -4.15 -28.89
N ALA A 122 -11.91 -2.87 -28.83
CA ALA A 122 -11.90 -2.00 -30.01
C ALA A 122 -10.87 -2.47 -31.06
N VAL A 123 -9.66 -2.84 -30.61
CA VAL A 123 -8.64 -3.43 -31.49
C VAL A 123 -9.11 -4.75 -32.09
N VAL A 124 -9.78 -5.60 -31.28
CA VAL A 124 -10.42 -6.82 -31.78
C VAL A 124 -11.48 -6.48 -32.84
N GLY A 125 -12.38 -5.52 -32.59
CA GLY A 125 -13.40 -5.12 -33.56
C GLY A 125 -12.84 -4.64 -34.90
N GLN A 126 -11.79 -3.81 -34.85
CA GLN A 126 -11.12 -3.32 -36.05
C GLN A 126 -10.45 -4.47 -36.82
N THR A 127 -9.71 -5.33 -36.12
CA THR A 127 -9.03 -6.48 -36.74
C THR A 127 -10.02 -7.53 -37.25
N MET A 128 -11.17 -7.72 -36.59
CA MET A 128 -12.25 -8.62 -37.02
C MET A 128 -12.82 -8.22 -38.38
N THR A 129 -12.95 -6.93 -38.66
CA THR A 129 -13.42 -6.45 -39.98
C THR A 129 -12.43 -6.85 -41.09
N THR A 130 -11.13 -6.69 -40.84
CA THR A 130 -10.07 -7.13 -41.75
C THR A 130 -10.04 -8.65 -41.88
N LEU A 131 -10.13 -9.39 -40.76
CA LEU A 131 -10.18 -10.85 -40.77
C LEU A 131 -11.40 -11.39 -41.52
N ALA A 132 -12.56 -10.76 -41.39
CA ALA A 132 -13.74 -11.14 -42.15
C ALA A 132 -13.48 -11.03 -43.66
N HIS A 133 -12.77 -9.99 -44.09
CA HIS A 133 -12.33 -9.85 -45.48
C HIS A 133 -11.30 -10.93 -45.86
N GLU A 134 -10.32 -11.19 -45.01
CA GLU A 134 -9.29 -12.22 -45.24
C GLU A 134 -9.83 -13.65 -45.22
N ILE A 135 -10.94 -13.93 -44.53
CA ILE A 135 -11.64 -15.23 -44.55
C ILE A 135 -12.54 -15.32 -45.79
N ASN A 136 -13.23 -14.24 -46.16
CA ASN A 136 -14.08 -14.23 -47.35
C ASN A 136 -13.28 -14.46 -48.63
N GLN A 137 -12.04 -13.99 -48.71
CA GLN A 137 -11.15 -14.20 -49.87
C GLN A 137 -10.91 -15.69 -50.21
N PRO A 138 -10.34 -16.53 -49.32
CA PRO A 138 -10.15 -17.96 -49.56
C PRO A 138 -11.48 -18.70 -49.66
N LEU A 139 -12.56 -18.23 -49.03
CA LEU A 139 -13.88 -18.85 -49.15
C LEU A 139 -14.47 -18.66 -50.56
N ASN A 140 -14.31 -17.48 -51.16
CA ASN A 140 -14.65 -17.24 -52.56
C ASN A 140 -13.80 -18.09 -53.51
N ALA A 141 -12.49 -18.19 -53.25
CA ALA A 141 -11.60 -19.05 -54.03
C ALA A 141 -11.96 -20.54 -53.89
N LEU A 142 -12.38 -20.98 -52.70
CA LEU A 142 -12.86 -22.33 -52.43
C LEU A 142 -14.12 -22.64 -53.26
N SER A 143 -15.11 -21.76 -53.25
CA SER A 143 -16.31 -21.89 -54.09
C SER A 143 -15.97 -21.99 -55.58
N MET A 144 -15.00 -21.20 -56.05
CA MET A 144 -14.54 -21.25 -57.44
C MET A 144 -13.85 -22.58 -57.79
N TYR A 145 -13.01 -23.11 -56.89
CA TYR A 145 -12.36 -24.41 -57.08
C TYR A 145 -13.35 -25.56 -57.05
N LEU A 146 -14.34 -25.54 -56.14
CA LEU A 146 -15.40 -26.54 -56.11
C LEU A 146 -16.22 -26.53 -57.41
N PHE A 147 -16.59 -25.35 -57.90
CA PHE A 147 -17.28 -25.19 -59.19
C PHE A 147 -16.45 -25.73 -60.37
N THR A 148 -15.16 -25.40 -60.41
CA THR A 148 -14.24 -25.85 -61.47
C THR A 148 -14.01 -27.36 -61.42
N ALA A 149 -13.91 -27.94 -60.22
CA ALA A 149 -13.80 -29.38 -60.02
C ALA A 149 -15.07 -30.11 -60.49
N GLY A 150 -16.27 -29.59 -60.18
CA GLY A 150 -17.53 -30.12 -60.67
C GLY A 150 -17.60 -30.16 -62.20
N ARG A 151 -17.25 -29.05 -62.87
CA ARG A 151 -17.19 -28.99 -64.34
C ARG A 151 -16.17 -29.99 -64.93
N ALA A 152 -15.01 -30.13 -64.30
CA ALA A 152 -14.00 -31.10 -64.76
C ALA A 152 -14.51 -32.55 -64.64
N ILE A 153 -15.28 -32.87 -63.60
CA ILE A 153 -15.93 -34.18 -63.45
C ILE A 153 -16.95 -34.42 -64.57
N GLU A 154 -17.82 -33.44 -64.86
CA GLU A 154 -18.81 -33.51 -65.94
C GLU A 154 -18.15 -33.74 -67.32
N GLN A 155 -16.95 -33.19 -67.53
CA GLN A 155 -16.18 -33.33 -68.77
C GLN A 155 -15.30 -34.60 -68.81
N GLY A 156 -15.38 -35.48 -67.81
CA GLY A 156 -14.56 -36.70 -67.73
C GLY A 156 -13.08 -36.46 -67.42
N GLN A 157 -12.71 -35.25 -67.00
CA GLN A 157 -11.33 -34.85 -66.71
C GLN A 157 -10.96 -35.13 -65.23
N ALA A 158 -10.93 -36.42 -64.86
CA ALA A 158 -10.75 -36.86 -63.47
C ALA A 158 -9.48 -36.31 -62.79
N GLU A 159 -8.34 -36.26 -63.48
CA GLU A 159 -7.09 -35.74 -62.89
C GLU A 159 -7.12 -34.23 -62.65
N GLN A 160 -7.77 -33.48 -63.55
CA GLN A 160 -7.98 -32.03 -63.37
C GLN A 160 -8.88 -31.74 -62.16
N ALA A 161 -9.95 -32.53 -62.01
CA ALA A 161 -10.87 -32.43 -60.87
C ALA A 161 -10.15 -32.74 -59.54
N ARG A 162 -9.38 -33.82 -59.50
CA ARG A 162 -8.61 -34.24 -58.31
C ARG A 162 -7.57 -33.20 -57.90
N THR A 163 -6.86 -32.62 -58.86
CA THR A 163 -5.90 -31.53 -58.60
C THR A 163 -6.60 -30.28 -58.05
N THR A 164 -7.79 -29.96 -58.56
CA THR A 164 -8.57 -28.79 -58.14
C THR A 164 -9.14 -28.99 -56.72
N LEU A 165 -9.59 -30.20 -56.40
CA LEU A 165 -10.03 -30.56 -55.04
C LEU A 165 -8.89 -30.48 -54.02
N SER A 166 -7.68 -30.92 -54.37
CA SER A 166 -6.51 -30.78 -53.48
C SER A 166 -6.17 -29.31 -53.18
N LYS A 167 -6.33 -28.41 -54.17
CA LYS A 167 -6.17 -26.95 -53.96
C LYS A 167 -7.26 -26.40 -53.01
N ALA A 168 -8.49 -26.88 -53.13
CA ALA A 168 -9.58 -26.54 -52.24
C ALA A 168 -9.31 -26.97 -50.78
N GLU A 169 -8.80 -28.18 -50.56
CA GLU A 169 -8.36 -28.65 -49.23
C GLU A 169 -7.26 -27.76 -48.63
N GLY A 170 -6.31 -27.31 -49.45
CA GLY A 170 -5.28 -26.35 -49.04
C GLY A 170 -5.85 -25.02 -48.53
N LEU A 171 -6.92 -24.51 -49.16
CA LEU A 171 -7.60 -23.29 -48.72
C LEU A 171 -8.34 -23.49 -47.39
N ILE A 172 -8.94 -24.67 -47.17
CA ILE A 172 -9.61 -25.01 -45.90
C ILE A 172 -8.60 -24.95 -44.74
N ASN A 173 -7.42 -25.55 -44.91
CA ASN A 173 -6.36 -25.49 -43.89
C ASN A 173 -5.91 -24.06 -43.60
N ARG A 174 -5.87 -23.19 -44.61
CA ARG A 174 -5.53 -21.78 -44.43
C ARG A 174 -6.62 -21.01 -43.66
N ILE A 175 -7.89 -21.26 -43.96
CA ILE A 175 -9.02 -20.68 -43.22
C ILE A 175 -8.98 -21.13 -41.75
N ASP A 176 -8.72 -22.41 -41.50
CA ASP A 176 -8.60 -22.95 -40.14
C ASP A 176 -7.43 -22.32 -39.35
N ALA A 177 -6.28 -22.09 -40.00
CA ALA A 177 -5.16 -21.38 -39.37
C ALA A 177 -5.52 -19.93 -38.97
N ILE A 178 -6.26 -19.21 -39.83
CA ILE A 178 -6.74 -17.85 -39.54
C ILE A 178 -7.69 -17.86 -38.34
N ILE A 179 -8.65 -18.79 -38.30
CA ILE A 179 -9.62 -18.92 -37.19
C ILE A 179 -8.92 -19.26 -35.87
N ARG A 180 -7.92 -20.15 -35.87
CA ARG A 180 -7.16 -20.50 -34.66
C ARG A 180 -6.39 -19.31 -34.11
N SER A 181 -5.73 -18.54 -34.98
CA SER A 181 -5.02 -17.31 -34.59
C SER A 181 -5.97 -16.32 -33.90
N LEU A 182 -7.19 -16.16 -34.45
CA LEU A 182 -8.21 -15.29 -33.88
C LEU A 182 -8.67 -15.74 -32.49
N ARG A 183 -8.92 -17.04 -32.33
CA ARG A 183 -9.37 -17.62 -31.05
C ARG A 183 -8.31 -17.48 -29.95
N GLN A 184 -7.02 -17.49 -30.31
CA GLN A 184 -5.93 -17.26 -29.36
C GLN A 184 -5.88 -15.81 -28.87
N PHE A 185 -6.22 -14.84 -29.73
CA PHE A 185 -6.25 -13.42 -29.38
C PHE A 185 -7.47 -13.02 -28.54
N THR A 186 -8.61 -13.70 -28.68
CA THR A 186 -9.84 -13.40 -27.93
C THR A 186 -9.95 -14.16 -26.61
N ARG A 187 -9.12 -15.18 -26.38
CA ARG A 187 -9.09 -15.90 -25.11
C ARG A 187 -8.67 -14.92 -24.02
N ARG A 188 -9.54 -14.74 -23.03
CA ARG A 188 -9.22 -14.04 -21.79
C ARG A 188 -7.93 -14.66 -21.26
N ALA A 189 -6.92 -13.85 -20.94
CA ALA A 189 -5.80 -14.34 -20.14
C ALA A 189 -6.42 -14.77 -18.80
N GLU A 190 -6.81 -16.04 -18.70
CA GLU A 190 -7.28 -16.66 -17.48
C GLU A 190 -6.09 -16.63 -16.52
N LEU A 191 -6.02 -15.57 -15.74
CA LEU A 191 -5.15 -15.41 -14.57
C LEU A 191 -5.45 -16.46 -13.47
N GLU A 192 -6.32 -17.43 -13.75
CA GLU A 192 -6.60 -18.58 -12.89
C GLU A 192 -5.47 -19.61 -12.87
N THR A 193 -4.46 -19.47 -13.74
CA THR A 193 -3.23 -20.27 -13.59
C THR A 193 -2.34 -19.58 -12.56
N PRO A 194 -2.06 -20.19 -11.39
CA PRO A 194 -1.16 -19.59 -10.43
C PRO A 194 0.19 -19.34 -11.11
N LEU A 195 0.77 -18.16 -10.90
CA LEU A 195 2.10 -17.88 -11.42
C LEU A 195 3.08 -18.87 -10.79
N HIS A 196 3.79 -19.63 -11.62
CA HIS A 196 4.81 -20.57 -11.19
C HIS A 196 6.18 -20.03 -11.56
N PRO A 197 7.22 -20.20 -10.72
CA PRO A 197 8.59 -19.94 -11.12
C PRO A 197 8.94 -20.77 -12.37
N VAL A 198 9.48 -20.13 -13.40
CA VAL A 198 9.92 -20.79 -14.64
C VAL A 198 11.42 -20.65 -14.78
N ASP A 199 12.12 -21.76 -15.04
CA ASP A 199 13.52 -21.72 -15.45
C ASP A 199 13.62 -21.27 -16.91
N LEU A 200 14.16 -20.06 -17.11
CA LEU A 200 14.35 -19.47 -18.43
C LEU A 200 15.32 -20.29 -19.28
N ARG A 201 16.37 -20.89 -18.69
CA ARG A 201 17.34 -21.72 -19.42
C ARG A 201 16.68 -22.98 -19.96
N GLN A 202 15.89 -23.66 -19.12
CA GLN A 202 15.17 -24.86 -19.52
C GLN A 202 14.17 -24.54 -20.64
N THR A 203 13.40 -23.46 -20.47
CA THR A 203 12.44 -22.99 -21.48
C THR A 203 13.13 -22.68 -22.82
N PHE A 204 14.28 -22.01 -22.77
CA PHE A 204 15.05 -21.66 -23.96
C PHE A 204 15.60 -22.90 -24.67
N THR A 205 16.07 -23.90 -23.91
CA THR A 205 16.62 -25.14 -24.45
C THR A 205 15.53 -25.94 -25.15
N VAL A 206 14.37 -26.11 -24.52
CA VAL A 206 13.20 -26.81 -25.10
C VAL A 206 12.70 -26.08 -26.36
N ALA A 207 12.62 -24.75 -26.32
CA ALA A 207 12.23 -23.95 -27.48
C ALA A 207 13.24 -24.11 -28.64
N TRP A 208 14.54 -24.14 -28.33
CA TRP A 208 15.60 -24.34 -29.31
C TRP A 208 15.55 -25.73 -29.95
N GLU A 209 15.33 -26.78 -29.15
CA GLU A 209 15.18 -28.15 -29.65
C GLU A 209 13.99 -28.29 -30.61
N LEU A 210 12.84 -27.71 -30.24
CA LEU A 210 11.64 -27.71 -31.09
C LEU A 210 11.86 -26.96 -32.41
N LEU A 211 12.57 -25.84 -32.39
CA LEU A 211 12.89 -25.05 -33.59
C LEU A 211 13.95 -25.73 -34.46
N ALA A 212 14.98 -26.30 -33.84
CA ALA A 212 16.05 -27.02 -34.53
C ALA A 212 15.51 -28.22 -35.32
N MET A 213 14.51 -28.93 -34.78
CA MET A 213 13.83 -30.03 -35.49
C MET A 213 13.09 -29.56 -36.76
N ARG A 214 12.68 -28.29 -36.83
CA ARG A 214 11.90 -27.74 -37.96
C ARG A 214 12.77 -27.10 -39.04
N HIS A 215 14.05 -26.85 -38.76
CA HIS A 215 14.99 -26.24 -39.71
C HIS A 215 15.76 -27.31 -40.48
N LYS A 216 15.42 -27.52 -41.75
CA LYS A 216 16.40 -28.12 -42.69
C LYS A 216 17.55 -27.12 -42.83
N PRO A 217 18.82 -27.53 -42.63
CA PRO A 217 19.96 -26.66 -42.86
C PRO A 217 19.93 -26.24 -44.33
N GLN A 218 19.74 -24.94 -44.59
CA GLN A 218 20.10 -24.41 -45.90
C GLN A 218 21.62 -24.50 -45.98
N GLN A 219 22.11 -25.53 -46.66
CA GLN A 219 23.51 -25.62 -47.06
C GLN A 219 23.77 -24.47 -48.04
N GLY A 220 24.21 -23.33 -47.49
CA GLY A 220 24.82 -22.27 -48.27
C GLY A 220 26.10 -22.81 -48.87
N ARG A 221 26.05 -23.20 -50.15
CA ARG A 221 27.23 -23.36 -50.99
C ARG A 221 27.85 -21.97 -51.18
N TRP A 222 28.97 -21.73 -50.50
CA TRP A 222 29.94 -20.71 -50.88
C TRP A 222 30.83 -21.28 -51.99
#